data_AF-A0A316L5D7-F1
#
_entry.id   AF-A0A316L5D7-F1
#
_cell.length_a   1.000
_cell.length_b   1.000
_cell.length_c   1.000
_cell.angle_alpha   90.00
_cell.angle_beta   90.00
_cell.angle_gamma   90.00
#
_symmetry.space_group_name_H-M   'P 1'
#
loop_
_entity.id
_entity.type
_entity.pdbx_description
1 polymer ?
#
loop_
_entity_poly.entity_id
_entity_poly.type
_entity_poly.pdbx_seq_one_letter_code
_entity_poly.pdbx_strand_id
1 'polypeptide(L)'
;MSMKEVSGHQLEIGDRVKMNLKTIGEGDMDGVEFTKTGKNYWRYMNQHPDEVYTVTALDFSGDDTQYILSGFMGDNTWYADELILLPAPASNFEVIKNMTLEEMATDLLPLLAEVLEGGLPSPELMKEFLETKPESSNQ
;
A
#
# COMPACT_ATOMS: atom_id res chain seq x y z
N MET A 1 -0.70 -3.67 25.29
CA MET A 1 0.01 -4.67 24.49
C MET A 1 0.85 -3.90 23.49
N SER A 2 2.16 -4.01 23.63
CA SER A 2 3.14 -3.24 22.87
C SER A 2 3.24 -3.82 21.47
N MET A 3 2.96 -3.02 20.44
CA MET A 3 3.28 -3.39 19.06
C MET A 3 4.80 -3.53 18.98
N LYS A 4 5.28 -4.77 18.79
CA LYS A 4 6.66 -4.99 18.35
C LYS A 4 6.71 -4.54 16.90
N GLU A 5 7.44 -3.45 16.64
CA GLU A 5 7.97 -3.15 15.31
C GLU A 5 8.73 -4.40 14.86
N VAL A 6 8.24 -5.09 13.84
CA VAL A 6 8.97 -6.20 13.25
C VAL A 6 9.71 -5.64 12.03
N SER A 7 10.87 -5.03 12.29
CA SER A 7 11.82 -4.75 11.22
C SER A 7 12.36 -6.09 10.68
N GLY A 8 12.26 -6.29 9.36
CA GLY A 8 12.78 -7.49 8.68
C GLY A 8 11.77 -8.48 8.14
N HIS A 9 10.54 -8.07 7.80
CA HIS A 9 9.71 -8.91 6.93
C HIS A 9 10.18 -8.77 5.48
N GLN A 10 10.39 -9.90 4.80
CA GLN A 10 10.54 -9.92 3.35
C GLN A 10 9.16 -9.58 2.75
N LEU A 11 9.08 -8.52 1.97
CA LEU A 11 7.83 -8.11 1.33
C LEU A 11 7.65 -8.89 0.02
N GLU A 12 6.40 -9.12 -0.35
CA GLU A 12 6.01 -9.79 -1.58
C GLU A 12 5.35 -8.81 -2.56
N ILE A 13 5.34 -9.17 -3.85
CA ILE A 13 4.60 -8.39 -4.86
C ILE A 13 3.11 -8.42 -4.49
N GLY A 14 2.48 -7.25 -4.45
CA GLY A 14 1.10 -7.06 -4.01
C GLY A 14 0.97 -6.62 -2.55
N ASP A 15 2.04 -6.69 -1.75
CA ASP A 15 2.00 -6.16 -0.38
C ASP A 15 1.72 -4.67 -0.36
N ARG A 16 0.89 -4.25 0.59
CA ARG A 16 0.57 -2.84 0.83
C ARG A 16 1.46 -2.27 1.92
N VAL A 17 2.08 -1.14 1.65
CA VAL A 17 3.07 -0.53 2.55
C VAL A 17 2.83 0.96 2.71
N LYS A 18 3.27 1.50 3.85
CA LYS A 18 3.48 2.94 4.07
C LYS A 18 4.96 3.25 4.20
N MET A 19 5.34 4.50 3.95
CA MET A 19 6.72 4.94 4.14
C MET A 19 7.04 5.07 5.64
N ASN A 20 8.16 4.51 6.06
CA ASN A 20 8.69 4.67 7.41
C ASN A 20 9.48 5.99 7.50
N LEU A 21 8.75 7.11 7.61
CA LEU A 21 9.34 8.45 7.66
C LEU A 21 10.41 8.62 8.72
N LYS A 22 10.28 7.92 9.85
CA LYS A 22 11.25 7.98 10.95
C LYS A 22 12.57 7.33 10.53
N THR A 23 12.54 6.09 10.07
CA THR A 23 13.75 5.37 9.64
C THR A 23 14.42 6.08 8.47
N ILE A 24 13.64 6.53 7.48
CA ILE A 24 14.16 7.27 6.32
C ILE A 24 14.84 8.56 6.77
N GLY A 25 14.18 9.37 7.62
CA GLY A 25 14.72 10.65 8.09
C GLY A 25 15.94 10.54 9.01
N GLU A 26 16.22 9.36 9.58
CA GLU A 26 17.44 9.08 10.35
C GLU A 26 18.61 8.62 9.45
N GLY A 27 18.34 8.32 8.17
CA GLY A 27 19.33 7.91 7.16
C GLY A 27 20.09 9.06 6.49
N ASP A 28 20.90 8.74 5.47
CA ASP A 28 21.73 9.73 4.75
C ASP A 28 20.96 10.57 3.73
N MET A 29 19.69 10.24 3.47
CA MET A 29 18.75 10.95 2.58
C MET A 29 19.18 11.02 1.10
N ASP A 30 20.24 10.31 0.74
CA ASP A 30 20.78 10.32 -0.62
C ASP A 30 19.81 9.62 -1.58
N GLY A 31 19.51 10.27 -2.71
CA GLY A 31 18.51 9.77 -3.67
C GLY A 31 17.05 9.97 -3.24
N VAL A 32 16.79 10.41 -2.01
CA VAL A 32 15.42 10.68 -1.50
C VAL A 32 15.07 12.18 -1.58
N GLU A 33 15.97 13.08 -1.20
CA GLU A 33 15.69 14.53 -1.21
C GLU A 33 15.92 15.22 -2.56
N PHE A 34 16.94 14.81 -3.32
CA PHE A 34 17.29 15.42 -4.60
C PHE A 34 17.64 14.35 -5.63
N THR A 35 16.61 13.73 -6.20
CA THR A 35 16.79 12.77 -7.29
C THR A 35 17.36 13.46 -8.53
N LYS A 36 18.00 12.69 -9.42
CA LYS A 36 18.49 13.17 -10.72
C LYS A 36 17.38 13.72 -11.63
N THR A 37 16.12 13.35 -11.38
CA THR A 37 14.94 13.80 -12.12
C THR A 37 14.28 15.04 -11.51
N GLY A 38 14.78 15.54 -10.38
CA GLY A 38 14.22 16.69 -9.67
C GLY A 38 13.00 16.37 -8.79
N LYS A 39 12.60 15.10 -8.68
CA LYS A 39 11.65 14.65 -7.66
C LYS A 39 12.29 14.76 -6.28
N ASN A 40 11.51 15.27 -5.33
CA ASN A 40 11.86 15.31 -3.91
C ASN A 40 10.89 14.38 -3.18
N TYR A 41 11.29 13.12 -3.01
CA TYR A 41 10.45 12.11 -2.36
C TYR A 41 10.23 12.47 -0.90
N TRP A 42 11.26 12.98 -0.21
CA TRP A 42 11.14 13.39 1.19
C TRP A 42 10.01 14.41 1.40
N ARG A 43 10.01 15.49 0.62
CA ARG A 43 8.98 16.53 0.68
C ARG A 43 7.59 15.95 0.40
N TYR A 44 7.48 15.07 -0.59
CA TYR A 44 6.20 14.45 -0.93
C TYR A 44 5.70 13.55 0.22
N MET A 45 6.55 12.67 0.76
CA MET A 45 6.17 11.79 1.87
C MET A 45 5.75 12.59 3.12
N ASN A 46 6.39 13.73 3.39
CA ASN A 46 5.98 14.61 4.48
C ASN A 46 4.63 15.30 4.24
N GLN A 47 4.24 15.52 2.99
CA GLN A 47 2.92 16.06 2.62
C GLN A 47 1.84 14.98 2.61
N HIS A 48 2.24 13.73 2.38
CA HIS A 48 1.36 12.56 2.24
C HIS A 48 1.80 11.40 3.15
N PRO A 49 1.88 11.60 4.48
CA PRO A 49 2.46 10.61 5.41
C PRO A 49 1.63 9.33 5.53
N ASP A 50 0.35 9.39 5.18
CA ASP A 50 -0.59 8.27 5.27
C ASP A 50 -0.85 7.58 3.94
N GLU A 51 -0.19 8.01 2.86
CA GLU A 51 -0.35 7.41 1.55
C GLU A 51 0.16 5.96 1.54
N VAL A 52 -0.61 5.10 0.91
CA VAL A 52 -0.36 3.66 0.85
C VAL A 52 0.08 3.30 -0.56
N TYR A 53 1.14 2.51 -0.65
CA TYR A 53 1.71 2.03 -1.90
C TYR A 53 1.61 0.51 -1.98
N THR A 54 1.70 -0.03 -3.19
CA THR A 54 1.74 -1.47 -3.45
C THR A 54 3.12 -1.84 -3.97
N VAL A 55 3.71 -2.93 -3.47
CA VAL A 55 4.95 -3.48 -4.02
C VAL A 55 4.66 -4.06 -5.40
N THR A 56 5.26 -3.49 -6.45
CA THR A 56 5.02 -3.88 -7.85
C THR A 56 6.11 -4.77 -8.42
N ALA A 57 7.34 -4.63 -7.91
CA ALA A 57 8.48 -5.45 -8.33
C ALA A 57 9.57 -5.50 -7.25
N LEU A 58 10.46 -6.48 -7.39
CA LEU A 58 11.63 -6.69 -6.56
C LEU A 58 12.89 -6.45 -7.40
N ASP A 59 13.85 -5.70 -6.87
CA ASP A 59 15.16 -5.49 -7.46
C ASP A 59 16.23 -6.21 -6.63
N PHE A 60 16.99 -7.07 -7.29
CA PHE A 60 18.06 -7.89 -6.72
C PHE A 60 19.44 -7.55 -7.31
N SER A 61 19.58 -6.37 -7.91
CA SER A 61 20.84 -5.92 -8.52
C SER A 61 21.88 -5.46 -7.50
N GLY A 62 21.46 -5.11 -6.28
CA GLY A 62 22.32 -4.76 -5.14
C GLY A 62 22.60 -5.92 -4.19
N ASP A 63 23.32 -5.62 -3.10
CA ASP A 63 23.65 -6.60 -2.05
C ASP A 63 22.42 -6.98 -1.20
N ASP A 64 21.48 -6.05 -1.04
CA ASP A 64 20.22 -6.23 -0.31
C ASP A 64 19.02 -6.18 -1.27
N THR A 65 17.93 -6.87 -0.89
CA THR A 65 16.68 -6.84 -1.66
C THR A 65 16.05 -5.46 -1.59
N GLN A 66 15.73 -4.91 -2.75
CA GLN A 66 15.07 -3.63 -2.91
C GLN A 66 13.68 -3.81 -3.51
N TYR A 67 12.79 -2.86 -3.20
CA TYR A 67 11.38 -2.92 -3.56
C TYR A 67 11.00 -1.72 -4.43
N ILE A 68 10.27 -1.99 -5.51
CA ILE A 68 9.68 -0.98 -6.39
C ILE A 68 8.21 -0.85 -6.03
N LEU A 69 7.75 0.38 -5.87
CA LEU A 69 6.40 0.70 -5.42
C LEU A 69 5.50 1.17 -6.57
N SER A 70 4.20 1.25 -6.32
CA SER A 70 3.26 1.94 -7.20
C SER A 70 3.29 3.46 -7.01
N GLY A 71 2.64 4.20 -7.92
CA GLY A 71 2.39 5.64 -7.75
C GLY A 71 3.65 6.51 -7.75
N PHE A 72 3.64 7.58 -6.95
CA PHE A 72 4.69 8.60 -6.97
C PHE A 72 6.08 8.04 -6.65
N MET A 73 6.15 7.00 -5.83
CA MET A 73 7.39 6.36 -5.33
C MET A 73 7.98 5.31 -6.28
N GLY A 74 7.31 4.99 -7.39
CA GLY A 74 7.67 3.86 -8.26
C GLY A 74 8.90 4.06 -9.16
N ASP A 75 9.40 5.29 -9.29
CA ASP A 75 10.63 5.58 -10.03
C ASP A 75 11.89 5.47 -9.13
N ASN A 76 11.76 4.89 -7.94
CA ASN A 76 12.85 4.63 -7.00
C ASN A 76 12.74 3.23 -6.40
N THR A 77 13.85 2.76 -5.85
CA THR A 77 13.95 1.53 -5.08
C THR A 77 14.02 1.84 -3.59
N TRP A 78 13.37 1.02 -2.77
CA TRP A 78 13.27 1.20 -1.32
C TRP A 78 13.69 -0.06 -0.58
N TYR A 79 14.21 0.09 0.64
CA TYR A 79 14.60 -1.03 1.49
C TYR A 79 13.47 -1.43 2.45
N ALA A 80 13.52 -2.67 2.96
CA ALA A 80 12.44 -3.22 3.79
C ALA A 80 12.22 -2.43 5.10
N ASP A 81 13.26 -1.84 5.68
CA ASP A 81 13.19 -1.04 6.91
C ASP A 81 12.62 0.37 6.69
N GLU A 82 12.68 0.86 5.45
CA GLU A 82 12.04 2.10 4.99
C GLU A 82 10.53 1.93 4.76
N LEU A 83 10.00 0.70 4.88
CA LEU A 83 8.62 0.36 4.56
C LEU A 83 7.91 -0.27 5.77
N ILE A 84 6.68 0.19 6.02
CA ILE A 84 5.79 -0.37 7.04
C ILE A 84 4.75 -1.22 6.33
N LEU A 85 4.86 -2.54 6.45
CA LEU A 85 3.85 -3.48 5.95
C LEU A 85 2.50 -3.22 6.63
N LEU A 86 1.47 -3.01 5.82
CA LEU A 86 0.10 -3.00 6.27
C LEU A 86 -0.43 -4.43 6.27
N PRO A 87 -1.13 -4.85 7.33
CA PRO A 87 -1.75 -6.16 7.35
C PRO A 87 -2.77 -6.28 6.21
N ALA A 88 -2.86 -7.48 5.63
CA ALA A 88 -3.89 -7.77 4.64
C ALA A 88 -5.27 -7.41 5.21
N PRO A 89 -6.15 -6.78 4.40
CA PRO A 89 -7.45 -6.32 4.86
C PRO A 89 -8.27 -7.49 5.39
N ALA A 90 -8.74 -7.35 6.63
CA ALA A 90 -9.52 -8.40 7.30
C ALA A 90 -10.94 -8.52 6.74
N SER A 91 -11.41 -7.49 6.03
CA SER A 91 -12.75 -7.46 5.43
C SER A 91 -12.81 -6.53 4.22
N ASN A 92 -13.88 -6.64 3.41
CA ASN A 92 -14.16 -5.75 2.28
C ASN A 92 -14.27 -4.28 2.71
N PHE A 93 -14.73 -4.00 3.94
CA PHE A 93 -14.70 -2.66 4.51
C PHE A 93 -13.28 -2.08 4.56
N GLU A 94 -12.31 -2.86 5.05
CA GLU A 94 -10.92 -2.42 5.10
C GLU A 94 -10.29 -2.33 3.70
N VAL A 95 -10.73 -3.15 2.73
CA VAL A 95 -10.33 -2.95 1.32
C VAL A 95 -10.77 -1.56 0.84
N ILE A 96 -12.07 -1.28 0.91
CA ILE A 96 -12.66 -0.03 0.39
C ILE A 96 -12.09 1.19 1.10
N LYS A 97 -11.93 1.13 2.42
CA LYS A 97 -11.37 2.21 3.24
C LYS A 97 -9.92 2.55 2.86
N ASN A 98 -9.15 1.57 2.39
CA ASN A 98 -7.74 1.74 2.05
C ASN A 98 -7.51 1.91 0.53
N MET A 99 -8.55 1.88 -0.30
CA MET A 99 -8.42 2.13 -1.74
C MET A 99 -7.86 3.53 -2.01
N THR A 100 -6.92 3.64 -2.94
CA THR A 100 -6.58 4.95 -3.55
C THR A 100 -7.75 5.45 -4.40
N LEU A 101 -7.71 6.71 -4.83
CA LEU A 101 -8.74 7.24 -5.73
C LEU A 101 -8.77 6.48 -7.07
N GLU A 102 -7.61 6.08 -7.58
CA GLU A 102 -7.49 5.33 -8.84
C GLU A 102 -8.04 3.92 -8.67
N GLU A 103 -7.64 3.19 -7.62
CA GLU A 103 -8.18 1.87 -7.27
C GLU A 103 -9.70 1.94 -7.07
N MET A 104 -10.20 2.97 -6.38
CA MET A 104 -11.63 3.14 -6.16
C MET A 104 -12.37 3.38 -7.49
N ALA A 105 -11.77 4.10 -8.44
CA ALA A 105 -12.38 4.36 -9.74
C ALA A 105 -12.44 3.11 -10.63
N THR A 106 -11.50 2.17 -10.49
CA THR A 106 -11.44 0.96 -11.33
C THR A 106 -12.06 -0.26 -10.67
N ASP A 107 -11.91 -0.42 -9.35
CA ASP A 107 -12.11 -1.71 -8.68
C ASP A 107 -13.33 -1.70 -7.74
N LEU A 108 -13.83 -0.53 -7.32
CA LEU A 108 -14.98 -0.46 -6.41
C LEU A 108 -16.25 -1.05 -7.02
N LEU A 109 -16.57 -0.72 -8.28
CA LEU A 109 -17.77 -1.25 -8.93
C LEU A 109 -17.69 -2.76 -9.17
N PRO A 110 -16.58 -3.32 -9.69
CA PRO A 110 -16.38 -4.77 -9.73
C PRO A 110 -16.55 -5.44 -8.37
N LEU A 111 -15.97 -4.86 -7.30
CA LEU A 111 -16.06 -5.38 -5.94
C LEU A 111 -17.51 -5.41 -5.43
N LEU A 112 -18.31 -4.39 -5.77
CA LEU A 112 -19.72 -4.29 -5.38
C LEU A 112 -20.67 -5.07 -6.29
N ALA A 113 -20.19 -5.67 -7.37
CA ALA A 113 -21.06 -6.27 -8.39
C ALA A 113 -21.98 -7.36 -7.81
N GLU A 114 -21.45 -8.23 -6.94
CA GLU A 114 -22.20 -9.30 -6.28
C GLU A 114 -23.37 -8.75 -5.45
N VAL A 115 -23.13 -7.67 -4.70
CA VAL A 115 -24.12 -7.09 -3.80
C VAL A 115 -25.16 -6.24 -4.54
N LEU A 116 -24.88 -5.87 -5.79
CA LEU A 116 -25.70 -5.01 -6.64
C LEU A 116 -26.55 -5.78 -7.68
N GLU A 117 -26.39 -7.10 -7.83
CA GLU A 117 -27.11 -7.90 -8.85
C GLU A 117 -28.64 -7.74 -8.79
N GLY A 118 -29.20 -7.44 -7.63
CA GLY A 118 -30.64 -7.20 -7.41
C GLY A 118 -31.08 -5.73 -7.38
N GLY A 119 -30.18 -4.78 -7.66
CA GLY A 119 -30.38 -3.36 -7.43
C GLY A 119 -29.69 -2.85 -6.16
N LEU A 120 -30.17 -1.75 -5.58
CA LEU A 120 -29.58 -1.21 -4.35
C LEU A 120 -29.82 -2.18 -3.17
N PRO A 121 -28.76 -2.63 -2.46
CA PRO A 121 -28.89 -3.56 -1.35
C PRO A 121 -29.53 -2.88 -0.14
N SER A 122 -30.13 -3.68 0.74
CA SER A 122 -30.52 -3.19 2.06
C SER A 122 -29.28 -2.88 2.91
N PRO A 123 -29.38 -2.01 3.92
CA PRO A 123 -28.29 -1.74 4.84
C PRO A 123 -27.70 -2.98 5.51
N GLU A 124 -28.54 -3.98 5.80
CA GLU A 124 -28.14 -5.25 6.44
C GLU A 124 -27.28 -6.09 5.50
N LEU A 125 -27.71 -6.23 4.25
CA LEU A 125 -26.99 -7.02 3.24
C LEU A 125 -25.67 -6.33 2.85
N MET A 126 -25.65 -4.99 2.78
CA MET A 126 -24.40 -4.23 2.61
C MET A 126 -23.45 -4.43 3.81
N LYS A 127 -23.98 -4.43 5.04
CA LYS A 127 -23.17 -4.64 6.23
C LYS A 127 -22.53 -6.04 6.25
N GLU A 128 -23.30 -7.07 5.91
CA GLU A 128 -22.79 -8.44 5.80
C GLU A 128 -21.63 -8.52 4.79
N PHE A 129 -21.80 -7.96 3.60
CA PHE A 129 -20.76 -7.85 2.58
C PHE A 129 -19.51 -7.09 3.07
N LEU A 130 -19.67 -6.01 3.82
CA LEU A 130 -18.54 -5.24 4.36
C LEU A 130 -17.74 -5.99 5.43
N GLU A 131 -18.38 -6.96 6.10
CA GLU A 131 -17.78 -7.81 7.13
C GLU A 131 -17.13 -9.09 6.56
N THR A 132 -17.44 -9.49 5.32
CA THR A 132 -16.81 -10.66 4.69
C THR A 132 -15.33 -10.42 4.40
N LYS A 133 -14.53 -11.50 4.52
CA LYS A 133 -13.12 -11.48 4.12
C LYS A 133 -13.02 -11.27 2.61
N PRO A 134 -12.10 -10.42 2.14
CA PRO A 134 -11.87 -10.26 0.71
C PRO A 134 -11.35 -11.59 0.14
N GLU A 135 -11.90 -12.00 -0.99
CA GLU A 135 -11.30 -13.09 -1.75
C GLU A 135 -9.92 -12.63 -2.22
N SER A 136 -8.91 -13.47 -2.01
CA SER A 136 -7.58 -13.23 -2.57
C SER A 136 -7.72 -13.33 -4.09
N SER A 137 -7.78 -12.19 -4.78
CA SER A 137 -7.78 -12.13 -6.23
C SER A 137 -6.46 -12.69 -6.76
N ASN A 138 -6.40 -14.01 -6.93
CA ASN A 138 -5.39 -14.67 -7.75
C ASN A 138 -5.79 -14.47 -9.21
N GLN A 139 -5.27 -13.43 -9.86
CA GLN A 139 -5.15 -13.36 -11.31
C GLN A 139 -3.81 -12.76 -11.72
#